data_AF-T1HQ54-F1
#
_entry.id   AF-T1HQ54-F1
#
_cell.length_a   1.000
_cell.length_b   1.000
_cell.length_c   1.000
_cell.angle_alpha   90.00
_cell.angle_beta   90.00
_cell.angle_gamma   90.00
#
_symmetry.space_group_name_H-M   'P 1'
#
loop_
_entity.id
_entity.type
_entity.pdbx_description
1 polymer ?
#
loop_
_entity_poly.entity_id
_entity_poly.type
_entity_poly.pdbx_seq_one_letter_code
_entity_poly.pdbx_strand_id
1 'polypeptide(L)'
;MDSSDSSLENTPPSIKETAENVITKYEMEGNTAGDCDYQLLEAKSSSPAYLYSPRYPSSYPKNVRCTYTISAREGGRIKLLFEEMDLQRGDISCLLREDVVRVHDGVGPLSPVITFLCNQEAHAEILSTNESLFIEFTSTSVWPGHGFKAVYYFVHNSDSAKMDAKVGIGPAVSATIFSFEENIYFNLM
;
A
#
# COMPACT_ATOMS: atom_id res chain seq x y z
N MET A 1 42.56 10.46 -45.11
CA MET A 1 42.97 11.48 -44.13
C MET A 1 41.71 12.29 -43.83
N ASP A 2 40.98 12.10 -42.76
CA ASP A 2 41.06 11.14 -41.66
C ASP A 2 39.63 11.06 -41.08
N SER A 3 39.25 9.87 -40.63
CA SER A 3 37.98 9.64 -39.94
C SER A 3 38.23 9.91 -38.46
N SER A 4 37.48 10.79 -37.82
CA SER A 4 37.52 10.90 -36.36
C SER A 4 36.13 11.15 -35.80
N ASP A 5 35.48 10.02 -35.54
CA ASP A 5 34.42 9.76 -34.58
C ASP A 5 34.82 10.31 -33.20
N SER A 6 34.00 11.17 -32.60
CA SER A 6 34.19 11.66 -31.23
C SER A 6 33.28 10.86 -30.29
N SER A 7 33.78 9.72 -29.84
CA SER A 7 33.21 8.98 -28.72
C SER A 7 33.31 9.81 -27.44
N LEU A 8 32.18 10.29 -26.92
CA LEU A 8 32.08 10.74 -25.53
C LEU A 8 32.20 9.49 -24.63
N GLU A 9 33.31 9.38 -23.91
CA GLU A 9 33.46 8.46 -22.78
C GLU A 9 32.39 8.79 -21.72
N ASN A 10 31.36 7.96 -21.64
CA ASN A 10 30.45 7.94 -20.49
C ASN A 10 31.12 7.15 -19.36
N THR A 11 31.97 7.81 -18.57
CA THR A 11 32.32 7.30 -17.24
C THR A 11 31.08 7.33 -16.35
N PRO A 12 30.63 6.20 -15.77
CA PRO A 12 29.51 6.20 -14.83
C PRO A 12 29.86 7.07 -13.60
N PRO A 13 28.96 7.97 -13.15
CA PRO A 13 29.21 8.73 -11.94
C PRO A 13 29.27 7.78 -10.74
N SER A 14 30.40 7.82 -10.04
CA SER A 14 30.68 7.08 -8.80
C SER A 14 29.67 7.41 -7.70
N ILE A 15 29.01 6.37 -7.18
CA ILE A 15 28.05 6.45 -6.07
C ILE A 15 28.82 6.74 -4.78
N LYS A 16 28.57 7.90 -4.16
CA LYS A 16 28.92 8.13 -2.75
C LYS A 16 27.71 7.75 -1.90
N GLU A 17 27.84 6.61 -1.23
CA GLU A 17 26.84 6.08 -0.32
C GLU A 17 26.89 6.86 1.00
N THR A 18 25.84 7.62 1.29
CA THR A 18 25.54 8.08 2.64
C THR A 18 24.12 7.64 2.98
N ALA A 19 24.03 6.80 4.00
CA ALA A 19 22.80 6.25 4.52
C ALA A 19 21.90 7.35 5.06
N GLU A 20 20.68 7.45 4.54
CA GLU A 20 19.44 7.78 5.25
C GLU A 20 18.27 7.78 4.24
N ASN A 21 17.35 6.82 4.39
CA ASN A 21 15.99 6.74 3.82
C ASN A 21 15.74 7.46 2.48
N VAL A 22 16.20 6.85 1.38
CA VAL A 22 15.88 7.33 0.03
C VAL A 22 14.59 6.66 -0.45
N ILE A 23 13.48 7.41 -0.48
CA ILE A 23 12.32 7.07 -1.32
C ILE A 23 12.75 7.38 -2.75
N THR A 24 13.11 6.36 -3.52
CA THR A 24 13.50 6.57 -4.93
C THR A 24 12.26 6.87 -5.75
N LYS A 25 11.94 8.16 -5.93
CA LYS A 25 10.97 8.61 -6.93
C LYS A 25 11.63 8.44 -8.29
N TYR A 26 11.15 7.50 -9.11
CA TYR A 26 11.50 7.45 -10.52
C TYR A 26 10.44 8.25 -11.29
N GLU A 27 10.82 9.44 -11.78
CA GLU A 27 10.00 10.24 -12.69
C GLU A 27 10.52 9.97 -14.11
N MET A 28 9.66 9.46 -15.00
CA MET A 28 10.01 9.27 -16.41
C MET A 28 9.91 10.62 -17.11
N GLU A 29 11.03 11.17 -17.59
CA GLU A 29 11.09 12.47 -18.24
C GLU A 29 10.20 12.51 -19.52
N GLY A 30 9.16 13.35 -19.52
CA GLY A 30 8.41 13.66 -20.75
C GLY A 30 6.89 13.90 -20.65
N ASN A 31 6.30 14.30 -19.50
CA ASN A 31 4.85 14.58 -19.45
C ASN A 31 4.52 16.05 -19.10
N THR A 32 3.97 16.77 -20.07
CA THR A 32 3.31 18.08 -19.86
C THR A 32 1.81 17.88 -19.56
N ALA A 33 1.49 17.58 -18.29
CA ALA A 33 0.27 17.91 -17.52
C ALA A 33 0.17 16.96 -16.31
N GLY A 34 0.91 17.27 -15.23
CA GLY A 34 1.12 16.38 -14.10
C GLY A 34 -0.12 16.01 -13.27
N ASP A 35 -0.12 14.76 -12.79
CA ASP A 35 0.17 14.53 -11.36
C ASP A 35 0.47 13.06 -10.96
N CYS A 36 0.32 12.05 -11.82
CA CYS A 36 0.80 10.69 -11.49
C CYS A 36 0.85 9.78 -12.73
N ASP A 37 2.00 9.14 -12.99
CA ASP A 37 2.13 8.16 -14.08
C ASP A 37 2.72 6.80 -13.66
N TYR A 38 3.51 6.68 -12.59
CA TYR A 38 3.86 5.41 -11.92
C TYR A 38 4.74 5.72 -10.72
N GLN A 39 4.50 5.11 -9.55
CA GLN A 39 5.43 5.19 -8.42
C GLN A 39 5.78 3.81 -7.88
N LEU A 40 7.04 3.42 -8.03
CA LEU A 40 7.58 2.24 -7.35
C LEU A 40 8.00 2.64 -5.93
N LEU A 41 7.40 1.97 -4.94
CA LEU A 41 7.65 2.17 -3.52
C LEU A 41 8.38 0.95 -2.97
N GLU A 42 9.70 0.95 -3.10
CA GLU A 42 10.55 0.01 -2.39
C GLU A 42 10.88 0.57 -1.02
N ALA A 43 10.67 -0.21 0.04
CA ALA A 43 11.25 0.13 1.33
C ALA A 43 12.03 -1.06 1.89
N LYS A 44 13.28 -0.78 2.26
CA LYS A 44 14.25 -1.76 2.76
C LYS A 44 14.30 -1.83 4.29
N SER A 45 13.43 -1.09 4.99
CA SER A 45 13.39 -0.97 6.44
C SER A 45 12.05 -1.42 7.02
N SER A 46 12.02 -1.74 8.31
CA SER A 46 10.81 -2.12 9.05
C SER A 46 9.94 -0.92 9.47
N SER A 47 10.29 0.30 9.06
CA SER A 47 9.54 1.50 9.40
C SER A 47 8.28 1.62 8.54
N PRO A 48 7.16 2.12 9.10
CA PRO A 48 5.97 2.40 8.31
C PRO A 48 6.27 3.52 7.29
N ALA A 49 5.69 3.40 6.11
CA ALA A 49 5.77 4.38 5.04
C ALA A 49 4.37 4.76 4.57
N TYR A 50 4.23 5.97 4.04
CA TYR A 50 2.93 6.53 3.67
C TYR A 50 2.75 6.62 2.16
N LEU A 51 1.50 6.44 1.75
CA LEU A 51 1.04 6.50 0.36
C LEU A 51 -0.15 7.45 0.31
N TYR A 52 -0.11 8.39 -0.63
CA TYR A 52 -1.10 9.45 -0.75
C TYR A 52 -1.64 9.50 -2.18
N SER A 53 -2.91 9.85 -2.35
CA SER A 53 -3.39 10.30 -3.66
C SER A 53 -2.70 11.61 -4.07
N PRO A 54 -2.68 11.96 -5.38
CA PRO A 54 -2.13 13.23 -5.82
C PRO A 54 -2.77 14.41 -5.10
N ARG A 55 -1.95 15.40 -4.76
CA ARG A 55 -2.33 16.66 -4.07
C ARG A 55 -2.90 16.52 -2.66
N TYR A 56 -3.06 15.32 -2.11
CA TYR A 56 -3.59 15.14 -0.76
C TYR A 56 -2.84 16.04 0.25
N PRO A 57 -3.54 16.76 1.16
CA PRO A 57 -4.99 16.70 1.44
C PRO A 57 -5.87 17.62 0.58
N SER A 58 -5.29 18.28 -0.43
CA SER A 58 -6.08 19.00 -1.44
C SER A 58 -6.73 18.02 -2.41
N SER A 59 -7.75 18.48 -3.12
CA SER A 59 -8.45 17.63 -4.08
C SER A 59 -7.57 17.11 -5.20
N TYR A 60 -7.68 15.82 -5.47
CA TYR A 60 -7.01 15.17 -6.60
C TYR A 60 -7.57 15.68 -7.94
N PRO A 61 -6.77 15.63 -9.03
CA PRO A 61 -7.26 16.03 -10.36
C PRO A 61 -8.29 15.05 -10.91
N LYS A 62 -9.15 15.51 -11.81
CA LYS A 62 -10.07 14.65 -12.57
C LYS A 62 -9.31 13.90 -13.66
N ASN A 63 -9.87 12.77 -14.10
CA ASN A 63 -9.37 11.97 -15.23
C ASN A 63 -7.93 11.50 -15.02
N VAL A 64 -7.62 11.08 -13.79
CA VAL A 64 -6.29 10.55 -13.43
C VAL A 64 -6.33 9.05 -13.22
N ARG A 65 -5.19 8.42 -13.47
CA ARG A 65 -4.90 7.03 -13.13
C ARG A 65 -3.52 6.98 -12.51
N CYS A 66 -3.46 6.80 -11.20
CA CYS A 66 -2.20 6.64 -10.48
C CYS A 66 -1.97 5.17 -10.14
N THR A 67 -0.75 4.69 -10.32
CA THR A 67 -0.35 3.33 -9.99
C THR A 67 0.80 3.34 -9.00
N TYR A 68 0.72 2.46 -8.00
CA TYR A 68 1.75 2.30 -6.98
C TYR A 68 2.09 0.82 -6.85
N THR A 69 3.36 0.47 -6.96
CA THR A 69 3.83 -0.89 -6.68
C THR A 69 4.61 -0.87 -5.38
N ILE A 70 4.19 -1.66 -4.39
CA ILE A 70 4.90 -1.85 -3.13
C ILE A 70 5.54 -3.23 -3.18
N SER A 71 6.85 -3.30 -2.92
CA SER A 71 7.60 -4.57 -2.90
C SER A 71 8.34 -4.74 -1.58
N ALA A 72 8.08 -5.86 -0.92
CA ALA A 72 8.78 -6.34 0.27
C ALA A 72 10.01 -7.16 -0.13
N ARG A 73 10.82 -7.54 0.88
CA ARG A 73 11.87 -8.54 0.68
C ARG A 73 11.26 -9.93 0.47
N GLU A 74 12.02 -10.81 -0.17
CA GLU A 74 11.62 -12.21 -0.39
C GLU A 74 11.13 -12.88 0.89
N GLY A 75 9.96 -13.53 0.80
CA GLY A 75 9.30 -14.18 1.94
C GLY A 75 8.64 -13.24 2.96
N GLY A 76 8.70 -11.92 2.75
CA GLY A 76 7.97 -10.91 3.50
C GLY A 76 6.56 -10.67 2.95
N ARG A 77 5.69 -10.10 3.77
CA ARG A 77 4.34 -9.66 3.39
C ARG A 77 4.19 -8.16 3.63
N ILE A 78 3.19 -7.56 3.00
CA ILE A 78 2.88 -6.13 3.11
C ILE A 78 1.53 -6.01 3.77
N LYS A 79 1.48 -5.20 4.82
CA LYS A 79 0.23 -4.77 5.42
C LYS A 79 0.00 -3.31 5.08
N LEU A 80 -1.15 -3.02 4.47
CA LEU A 80 -1.57 -1.71 3.99
C LEU A 80 -2.85 -1.30 4.73
N LEU A 81 -2.87 -0.09 5.26
CA LEU A 81 -3.99 0.46 6.00
C LEU A 81 -4.35 1.83 5.41
N PHE A 82 -5.59 1.99 4.95
CA PHE A 82 -6.13 3.29 4.56
C PHE A 82 -6.58 4.02 5.83
N GLU A 83 -5.88 5.10 6.20
CA GLU A 83 -6.22 5.90 7.39
C GLU A 83 -7.34 6.88 7.09
N GLU A 84 -7.33 7.47 5.90
CA GLU A 84 -8.31 8.46 5.45
C GLU A 84 -8.69 8.20 4.00
N MET A 85 -9.98 8.35 3.69
CA MET A 85 -10.51 8.22 2.34
C MET A 85 -11.70 9.16 2.14
N ASP A 86 -11.59 10.02 1.13
CA ASP A 86 -12.63 10.90 0.62
C ASP A 86 -12.43 11.03 -0.89
N LEU A 87 -13.02 10.10 -1.63
CA LEU A 87 -13.01 10.07 -3.09
C LEU A 87 -14.14 10.95 -3.63
N GLN A 88 -15.04 10.43 -4.47
CA GLN A 88 -16.05 11.25 -5.12
C GLN A 88 -17.00 11.90 -4.09
N ARG A 89 -17.04 13.24 -4.06
CA ARG A 89 -17.91 13.98 -3.13
C ARG A 89 -19.37 13.61 -3.36
N GLY A 90 -20.03 13.22 -2.28
CA GLY A 90 -21.44 12.87 -2.29
C GLY A 90 -21.76 11.45 -2.81
N ASP A 91 -20.78 10.67 -3.29
CA ASP A 91 -21.01 9.27 -3.64
C ASP A 91 -20.85 8.36 -2.43
N ILE A 92 -21.86 8.37 -1.56
CA ILE A 92 -21.88 7.51 -0.37
C ILE A 92 -22.06 6.02 -0.76
N SER A 93 -22.71 5.76 -1.90
CA SER A 93 -23.15 4.42 -2.31
C SER A 93 -22.05 3.58 -2.97
N CYS A 94 -21.05 4.23 -3.57
CA CYS A 94 -20.02 3.60 -4.37
C CYS A 94 -20.54 2.75 -5.55
N LEU A 95 -21.78 2.94 -5.98
CA LEU A 95 -22.40 2.11 -7.01
C LEU A 95 -21.80 2.39 -8.40
N LEU A 96 -21.41 3.64 -8.66
CA LEU A 96 -20.89 4.05 -9.96
C LEU A 96 -19.37 3.86 -10.11
N ARG A 97 -18.63 3.85 -8.99
CA ARG A 97 -17.17 3.60 -8.94
C ARG A 97 -16.37 4.50 -9.89
N GLU A 98 -16.80 5.75 -10.06
CA GLU A 98 -16.10 6.73 -10.92
C GLU A 98 -14.74 7.10 -10.34
N ASP A 99 -14.66 7.21 -9.01
CA ASP A 99 -13.41 7.35 -8.27
C ASP A 99 -13.22 6.12 -7.37
N VAL A 100 -12.15 5.36 -7.58
CA VAL A 100 -11.95 4.06 -6.92
C VAL A 100 -10.47 3.72 -6.76
N VAL A 101 -10.15 3.07 -5.65
CA VAL A 101 -8.85 2.44 -5.40
C VAL A 101 -8.99 0.93 -5.59
N ARG A 102 -8.18 0.32 -6.46
CA ARG A 102 -8.07 -1.13 -6.63
C ARG A 102 -6.78 -1.59 -5.99
N VAL A 103 -6.85 -2.64 -5.17
CA VAL A 103 -5.67 -3.26 -4.58
C VAL A 103 -5.52 -4.68 -5.12
N HIS A 104 -4.40 -4.95 -5.76
CA HIS A 104 -4.06 -6.23 -6.38
C HIS A 104 -2.96 -6.94 -5.57
N ASP A 105 -3.08 -8.25 -5.44
CA ASP A 105 -2.12 -9.13 -4.76
C ASP A 105 -0.98 -9.53 -5.71
N GLY A 106 -0.06 -8.61 -5.97
CA GLY A 106 1.10 -8.84 -6.82
C GLY A 106 1.69 -7.56 -7.41
N VAL A 107 2.48 -7.69 -8.47
CA VAL A 107 3.34 -6.61 -9.00
C VAL A 107 2.64 -5.67 -9.98
N GLY A 108 1.47 -6.01 -10.48
CA GLY A 108 0.84 -5.26 -11.58
C GLY A 108 -0.66 -5.45 -11.73
N PRO A 109 -1.27 -4.82 -12.75
CA PRO A 109 -2.73 -4.76 -12.92
C PRO A 109 -3.38 -6.11 -13.29
N LEU A 110 -2.57 -7.09 -13.74
CA LEU A 110 -3.05 -8.44 -14.05
C LEU A 110 -3.08 -9.36 -12.82
N SER A 111 -2.51 -8.91 -11.69
CA SER A 111 -2.57 -9.66 -10.44
C SER A 111 -4.00 -9.71 -9.89
N PRO A 112 -4.37 -10.76 -9.13
CA PRO A 112 -5.71 -10.89 -8.55
C PRO A 112 -6.10 -9.66 -7.72
N VAL A 113 -7.33 -9.17 -7.88
CA VAL A 113 -7.83 -8.07 -7.06
C VAL A 113 -8.22 -8.58 -5.68
N ILE A 114 -7.65 -7.96 -4.64
CA ILE A 114 -8.04 -8.20 -3.25
C ILE A 114 -9.33 -7.46 -2.94
N THR A 115 -9.37 -6.16 -3.25
CA THR A 115 -10.50 -5.30 -2.94
C THR A 115 -10.57 -4.06 -3.84
N PHE A 116 -11.74 -3.43 -3.83
CA PHE A 116 -12.02 -2.13 -4.42
C PHE A 116 -12.55 -1.23 -3.33
N LEU A 117 -11.93 -0.06 -3.14
CA LEU A 117 -12.27 0.88 -2.07
C LEU A 117 -12.79 2.19 -2.64
N CYS A 118 -13.68 2.82 -1.89
CA CYS A 118 -14.29 4.10 -2.17
C CYS A 118 -14.82 4.72 -0.86
N ASN A 119 -14.87 6.05 -0.76
CA ASN A 119 -15.47 6.87 0.31
C ASN A 119 -15.63 6.25 1.72
N GLN A 120 -16.58 5.32 1.90
CA GLN A 120 -16.91 4.70 3.18
C GLN A 120 -15.86 3.71 3.72
N GLU A 121 -14.76 3.47 3.01
CA GLU A 121 -13.76 2.46 3.37
C GLU A 121 -12.49 3.02 4.06
N ALA A 122 -12.63 4.11 4.81
CA ALA A 122 -11.61 4.49 5.78
C ALA A 122 -11.43 3.37 6.83
N HIS A 123 -10.17 3.10 7.22
CA HIS A 123 -9.74 1.97 8.05
C HIS A 123 -9.74 0.59 7.37
N ALA A 124 -9.86 0.52 6.04
CA ALA A 124 -9.63 -0.72 5.30
C ALA A 124 -8.20 -1.22 5.49
N GLU A 125 -8.08 -2.45 5.99
CA GLU A 125 -6.82 -3.14 6.23
C GLU A 125 -6.64 -4.28 5.23
N ILE A 126 -5.52 -4.27 4.50
CA ILE A 126 -5.17 -5.26 3.49
C ILE A 126 -3.85 -5.90 3.88
N LEU A 127 -3.80 -7.23 3.81
CA LEU A 127 -2.58 -8.01 3.97
C LEU A 127 -2.31 -8.78 2.68
N SER A 128 -1.17 -8.53 2.03
CA SER A 128 -0.76 -9.25 0.82
C SER A 128 -0.54 -10.73 1.10
N THR A 129 -0.65 -11.60 0.11
CA THR A 129 -0.28 -13.02 0.27
C THR A 129 1.23 -13.21 0.12
N ASN A 130 1.85 -12.44 -0.78
CA ASN A 130 3.27 -12.50 -1.13
C ASN A 130 3.96 -11.14 -0.90
N GLU A 131 5.15 -10.97 -1.47
CA GLU A 131 6.01 -9.80 -1.29
C GLU A 131 5.59 -8.57 -2.10
N SER A 132 4.43 -8.54 -2.76
CA SER A 132 4.05 -7.39 -3.60
C SER A 132 2.57 -7.02 -3.52
N LEU A 133 2.29 -5.72 -3.54
CA LEU A 133 0.97 -5.14 -3.76
C LEU A 133 1.04 -4.14 -4.91
N PHE A 134 0.01 -4.15 -5.75
CA PHE A 134 -0.18 -3.15 -6.79
C PHE A 134 -1.48 -2.40 -6.53
N ILE A 135 -1.38 -1.08 -6.39
CA ILE A 135 -2.49 -0.20 -6.07
C ILE A 135 -2.77 0.67 -7.29
N GLU A 136 -4.01 0.70 -7.76
CA GLU A 136 -4.47 1.57 -8.83
C GLU A 136 -5.54 2.52 -8.30
N PHE A 137 -5.30 3.82 -8.33
CA PHE A 137 -6.30 4.84 -8.09
C PHE A 137 -6.76 5.44 -9.42
N THR A 138 -8.04 5.34 -9.74
CA THR A 138 -8.64 5.99 -10.91
C THR A 138 -9.68 7.00 -10.48
N SER A 139 -9.71 8.17 -11.13
CA SER A 139 -10.77 9.14 -10.97
C SER A 139 -11.31 9.62 -12.32
N THR A 140 -12.62 9.53 -12.50
CA THR A 140 -13.35 10.10 -13.63
C THR A 140 -14.55 10.94 -13.19
N SER A 141 -14.77 11.12 -11.88
CA SER A 141 -15.93 11.87 -11.38
C SER A 141 -15.86 13.37 -11.67
N VAL A 142 -17.03 14.00 -11.65
CA VAL A 142 -17.15 15.47 -11.79
C VAL A 142 -16.81 16.20 -10.49
N TRP A 143 -16.80 15.52 -9.34
CA TRP A 143 -16.59 16.15 -8.03
C TRP A 143 -15.55 15.39 -7.19
N PRO A 144 -14.25 15.58 -7.48
CA PRO A 144 -13.17 15.04 -6.66
C PRO A 144 -13.25 15.45 -5.19
N GLY A 145 -13.02 14.51 -4.29
CA GLY A 145 -12.83 14.74 -2.85
C GLY A 145 -11.40 15.09 -2.49
N HIS A 146 -11.03 14.90 -1.23
CA HIS A 146 -9.69 15.17 -0.69
C HIS A 146 -8.68 14.06 -0.97
N GLY A 147 -9.13 12.91 -1.46
CA GLY A 147 -8.31 11.77 -1.82
C GLY A 147 -8.13 10.79 -0.67
N PHE A 148 -6.95 10.19 -0.55
CA PHE A 148 -6.71 9.21 0.49
C PHE A 148 -5.29 9.31 1.06
N LYS A 149 -5.15 8.84 2.29
CA LYS A 149 -3.89 8.62 2.98
C LYS A 149 -3.86 7.20 3.49
N ALA A 150 -2.83 6.47 3.11
CA ALA A 150 -2.58 5.12 3.56
C ALA A 150 -1.19 5.01 4.18
N VAL A 151 -1.04 4.04 5.08
CA VAL A 151 0.23 3.63 5.67
C VAL A 151 0.45 2.16 5.37
N TYR A 152 1.69 1.79 5.03
CA TYR A 152 2.07 0.40 4.83
C TYR A 152 3.32 0.04 5.62
N TYR A 153 3.43 -1.24 5.94
CA TYR A 153 4.54 -1.81 6.69
C TYR A 153 4.82 -3.23 6.22
N PHE A 154 6.08 -3.63 6.33
CA PHE A 154 6.50 -4.99 6.00
C PHE A 154 6.37 -5.89 7.22
N VAL A 155 5.73 -7.02 7.01
CA VAL A 155 5.57 -8.08 7.99
C VAL A 155 6.59 -9.17 7.64
N HIS A 156 7.49 -9.45 8.56
CA HIS A 156 8.41 -10.58 8.46
C HIS A 156 7.92 -11.74 9.34
N ASN A 157 8.09 -12.98 8.88
CA ASN A 157 7.65 -14.18 9.60
C ASN A 157 8.28 -14.33 11.01
N SER A 158 9.37 -13.60 11.30
CA SER A 158 9.98 -13.52 12.63
C SER A 158 9.22 -12.64 13.63
N ASP A 159 8.33 -11.77 13.15
CA ASP A 159 7.56 -10.84 13.99
C ASP A 159 6.18 -11.41 14.37
N SER A 160 5.58 -12.24 13.50
CA SER A 160 4.43 -13.09 13.84
C SER A 160 4.78 -14.15 14.89
N ALA A 161 6.01 -14.70 14.86
CA ALA A 161 6.51 -15.58 15.91
C ALA A 161 6.67 -14.88 17.28
N LYS A 162 6.70 -13.54 17.32
CA LYS A 162 6.77 -12.76 18.58
C LYS A 162 5.39 -12.32 19.09
N MET A 163 4.34 -12.39 18.27
CA MET A 163 2.97 -12.13 18.72
C MET A 163 2.37 -13.37 19.42
N ASP A 164 2.77 -14.58 19.02
CA ASP A 164 2.35 -15.83 19.67
C ASP A 164 3.21 -16.22 20.90
N ALA A 165 4.31 -15.49 21.16
CA ALA A 165 5.23 -15.80 22.26
C ALA A 165 5.02 -14.96 23.54
N LYS A 166 3.97 -14.11 23.62
CA LYS A 166 3.63 -13.34 24.83
C LYS A 166 2.50 -13.92 25.69
N VAL A 167 2.09 -15.17 25.45
CA VAL A 167 1.37 -15.98 26.46
C VAL A 167 2.29 -17.12 26.90
N GLY A 168 3.44 -16.75 27.47
CA GLY A 168 4.37 -17.67 28.11
C GLY A 168 4.19 -17.62 29.61
N ILE A 169 3.21 -18.35 30.15
CA ILE A 169 3.18 -18.68 31.58
C ILE A 169 4.31 -19.69 31.81
N GLY A 170 5.37 -19.25 32.50
CA GLY A 170 6.43 -20.12 33.01
C GLY A 170 5.89 -21.19 33.96
N PRO A 171 6.69 -22.22 34.28
CA PRO A 171 6.17 -23.56 34.57
C PRO A 171 5.51 -23.71 35.93
N ALA A 172 4.59 -24.68 35.95
CA ALA A 172 3.99 -25.39 37.08
C ALA A 172 2.90 -24.65 37.88
N VAL A 173 1.64 -24.98 37.60
CA VAL A 173 0.86 -25.84 38.52
C VAL A 173 -0.12 -26.69 37.69
N SER A 174 -0.04 -28.00 37.86
CA SER A 174 -1.02 -28.97 37.36
C SER A 174 -2.35 -28.79 38.08
N ALA A 175 -3.45 -28.54 37.36
CA ALA A 175 -4.80 -28.87 37.80
C ALA A 175 -5.80 -28.85 36.62
N THR A 176 -6.18 -30.06 36.18
CA THR A 176 -7.54 -30.50 35.80
C THR A 176 -8.45 -29.61 34.93
N ILE A 177 -8.63 -30.08 33.68
CA ILE A 177 -9.82 -30.15 32.80
C ILE A 177 -11.13 -29.58 33.36
N PHE A 178 -11.87 -28.79 32.58
CA PHE A 178 -13.35 -28.83 32.33
C PHE A 178 -13.66 -27.78 31.23
N SER A 179 -13.86 -28.18 29.98
CA SER A 179 -15.11 -28.63 29.30
C SER A 179 -15.78 -27.50 28.50
N PHE A 180 -15.87 -27.71 27.19
CA PHE A 180 -16.79 -27.06 26.27
C PHE A 180 -18.23 -27.17 26.81
N GLU A 181 -19.03 -26.12 26.66
CA GLU A 181 -20.30 -26.18 25.92
C GLU A 181 -20.95 -24.80 25.75
N GLU A 182 -21.61 -24.67 24.61
CA GLU A 182 -22.54 -23.61 24.22
C GLU A 182 -23.68 -23.45 25.24
N ASN A 183 -24.28 -22.26 25.34
CA ASN A 183 -25.70 -22.12 25.01
C ASN A 183 -26.25 -20.70 25.02
N ILE A 184 -27.29 -20.59 24.23
CA ILE A 184 -28.02 -19.46 23.70
C ILE A 184 -29.29 -19.19 24.55
N TYR A 185 -29.83 -17.95 24.45
CA TYR A 185 -31.22 -17.47 24.61
C TYR A 185 -31.84 -17.09 25.99
N PHE A 186 -32.60 -15.97 25.92
CA PHE A 186 -33.78 -15.53 26.69
C PHE A 186 -33.54 -15.09 28.16
N ASN A 187 -34.09 -14.01 28.72
CA ASN A 187 -35.33 -13.27 28.41
C ASN A 187 -35.38 -11.89 29.13
N LEU A 188 -36.21 -11.00 28.57
CA LEU A 188 -36.93 -9.83 29.13
C LEU A 188 -36.79 -9.43 30.62
N MET A 189 -36.58 -8.13 30.84
CA MET A 189 -37.35 -7.27 31.77
C MET A 189 -37.68 -5.95 31.08
#